data_AF-A0A9Q9DDI6-F1
#
_entry.id   AF-A0A9Q9DDI6-F1
#
_cell.length_a   1.000
_cell.length_b   1.000
_cell.length_c   1.000
_cell.angle_alpha   90.00
_cell.angle_beta   90.00
_cell.angle_gamma   90.00
#
_symmetry.space_group_name_H-M   'P 1'
#
loop_
_entity.id
_entity.type
_entity.pdbx_description
1 polymer ?
#
loop_
_entity_poly.entity_id
_entity_poly.type
_entity_poly.pdbx_seq_one_letter_code
_entity_poly.pdbx_strand_id
1 'polypeptide(L)'
;MKADEMSRKYLALQADGAVGKMELNQEIAAALERLPDDPSLYFDLGEAHLLIPLEQLVNARMRERGIISANRYMLASARGKKEKRKPLTVHALGNGLWLVVDGNSTLLNARHSNWRAVPCTTVDKPPSSA
;
A
#
# COMPACT_ATOMS: atom_id res chain seq x y z
N MET A 1 -25.01 -8.99 3.58
CA MET A 1 -23.83 -8.46 2.87
C MET A 1 -22.60 -9.06 3.50
N LYS A 2 -21.81 -9.86 2.77
CA LYS A 2 -20.63 -10.54 3.32
C LYS A 2 -19.49 -9.53 3.42
N ALA A 3 -18.86 -9.42 4.59
CA ALA A 3 -17.71 -8.54 4.85
C ALA A 3 -16.53 -8.75 3.87
N ASP A 4 -16.51 -9.88 3.19
CA ASP A 4 -15.51 -10.25 2.18
C ASP A 4 -15.56 -9.37 0.91
N GLU A 5 -16.74 -8.86 0.55
CA GLU A 5 -16.98 -8.05 -0.67
C GLU A 5 -16.44 -6.61 -0.56
N MET A 6 -16.34 -6.09 0.67
CA MET A 6 -15.83 -4.73 0.94
C MET A 6 -14.30 -4.66 0.90
N SER A 7 -13.61 -5.80 1.06
CA SER A 7 -12.14 -5.86 1.23
C SER A 7 -11.34 -5.66 -0.06
N ARG A 8 -12.01 -5.61 -1.22
CA ARG A 8 -11.33 -5.58 -2.53
C ARG A 8 -11.30 -4.22 -3.19
N LYS A 9 -12.14 -3.27 -2.75
CA LYS A 9 -12.22 -1.93 -3.33
C LYS A 9 -11.23 -0.98 -2.66
N TYR A 10 -10.51 -0.20 -3.46
CA TYR A 10 -9.52 0.76 -2.98
C TYR A 10 -9.52 2.04 -3.81
N LEU A 11 -9.05 3.15 -3.22
CA LEU A 11 -8.86 4.39 -3.94
C LEU A 11 -7.60 4.32 -4.80
N ALA A 12 -7.73 4.71 -6.06
CA ALA A 12 -6.63 4.77 -7.01
C ALA A 12 -6.75 5.96 -7.94
N LEU A 13 -5.60 6.39 -8.47
CA LEU A 13 -5.54 7.38 -9.53
C LEU A 13 -5.90 6.71 -10.87
N GLN A 14 -6.86 7.29 -11.58
CA GLN A 14 -7.30 6.84 -12.90
C GLN A 14 -6.44 7.47 -14.00
N ALA A 15 -6.58 6.96 -15.22
CA ALA A 15 -5.80 7.43 -16.38
C ALA A 15 -6.05 8.91 -16.73
N ASP A 16 -7.22 9.44 -16.37
CA ASP A 16 -7.59 10.85 -16.54
C ASP A 16 -7.13 11.74 -15.37
N GLY A 17 -6.45 11.17 -14.37
CA GLY A 17 -5.99 11.88 -13.17
C GLY A 17 -7.04 12.00 -12.07
N ALA A 18 -8.25 11.46 -12.24
CA ALA A 18 -9.27 11.45 -11.19
C ALA A 18 -8.96 10.38 -10.12
N VAL A 19 -9.43 10.61 -8.89
CA VAL A 19 -9.42 9.58 -7.85
C VAL A 19 -10.71 8.77 -7.94
N GLY A 20 -10.57 7.46 -8.15
CA GLY A 20 -11.70 6.54 -8.26
C GLY A 20 -11.53 5.28 -7.43
N LYS A 21 -12.60 4.49 -7.32
CA LYS A 21 -12.56 3.17 -6.69
C LYS A 21 -12.17 2.11 -7.72
N MET A 22 -11.15 1.32 -7.41
CA MET A 22 -10.71 0.15 -8.18
C MET A 22 -10.86 -1.11 -7.35
N GLU A 23 -10.88 -2.27 -8.01
CA GLU A 23 -10.90 -3.58 -7.34
C GLU A 23 -9.59 -4.33 -7.56
N LEU A 24 -9.10 -5.03 -6.54
CA LEU A 24 -7.96 -5.93 -6.69
C LEU A 24 -8.40 -7.19 -7.46
N ASN A 25 -7.68 -7.55 -8.51
CA ASN A 25 -7.94 -8.75 -9.30
C ASN A 25 -8.00 -10.00 -8.38
N GLN A 26 -9.02 -10.85 -8.59
CA GLN A 26 -9.26 -12.04 -7.78
C GLN A 26 -8.13 -13.07 -7.85
N GLU A 27 -7.55 -13.29 -9.04
CA GLU A 27 -6.43 -14.20 -9.23
C GLU A 27 -5.19 -13.71 -8.49
N ILE A 28 -4.92 -12.40 -8.54
CA ILE A 28 -3.84 -11.79 -7.76
C ILE A 28 -4.12 -11.99 -6.28
N ALA A 29 -5.32 -11.65 -5.81
CA ALA A 29 -5.69 -11.77 -4.40
C ALA A 29 -5.56 -13.21 -3.89
N ALA A 30 -5.90 -14.20 -4.71
CA ALA A 30 -5.74 -15.62 -4.37
C ALA A 30 -4.26 -16.05 -4.26
N ALA A 31 -3.34 -15.33 -4.89
CA ALA A 31 -1.90 -15.59 -4.84
C ALA A 31 -1.17 -14.88 -3.68
N LEU A 32 -1.87 -14.10 -2.85
CA LEU A 32 -1.29 -13.37 -1.72
C LEU A 32 -1.55 -14.10 -0.40
N GLU A 33 -0.53 -14.18 0.46
CA GLU A 33 -0.76 -14.52 1.87
C GLU A 33 -1.16 -13.28 2.65
N ARG A 34 -2.02 -13.46 3.66
CA ARG A 34 -2.39 -12.41 4.61
C ARG A 34 -1.22 -12.10 5.53
N LEU A 35 -0.96 -10.81 5.71
CA LEU A 35 0.10 -10.31 6.57
C LEU A 35 -0.52 -9.80 7.89
N PRO A 36 0.00 -10.17 9.07
CA PRO A 36 -0.37 -9.52 10.32
C PRO A 36 -0.34 -7.99 10.24
N ASP A 37 -1.34 -7.31 10.79
CA ASP A 37 -1.38 -5.84 10.91
C ASP A 37 -0.45 -5.37 12.04
N ASP A 38 0.85 -5.54 11.80
CA ASP A 38 1.94 -5.04 12.65
C ASP A 38 3.03 -4.46 11.74
N PRO A 39 2.99 -3.16 11.45
CA PRO A 39 3.99 -2.50 10.60
C PRO A 39 5.43 -2.72 11.07
N SER A 40 5.69 -2.94 12.36
CA SER A 40 7.05 -3.13 12.88
C SER A 40 7.71 -4.40 12.35
N LEU A 41 6.94 -5.37 11.85
CA LEU A 41 7.47 -6.59 11.23
C LEU A 41 8.06 -6.36 9.83
N TYR A 42 7.67 -5.27 9.16
CA TYR A 42 7.91 -5.07 7.73
C TYR A 42 8.66 -3.78 7.41
N PHE A 43 8.58 -2.80 8.30
CA PHE A 43 9.10 -1.47 8.09
C PHE A 43 10.23 -1.13 9.07
N ASP A 44 11.25 -0.48 8.56
CA ASP A 44 12.22 0.24 9.36
C ASP A 44 11.57 1.56 9.80
N LEU A 45 11.36 1.68 11.10
CA LEU A 45 10.69 2.81 11.75
C LEU A 45 11.68 3.74 12.46
N GLY A 46 12.98 3.62 12.16
CA GLY A 46 14.03 4.45 12.77
C GLY A 46 13.99 5.93 12.36
N GLU A 47 13.38 6.24 11.21
CA GLU A 47 13.18 7.61 10.73
C GLU A 47 11.76 8.12 11.05
N ALA A 48 11.59 9.45 11.06
CA ALA A 48 10.31 10.09 11.28
C ALA A 48 9.29 9.67 10.20
N HIS A 49 8.10 9.25 10.64
CA HIS A 49 7.04 8.76 9.77
C HIS A 49 5.66 9.08 10.34
N LEU A 50 4.65 9.06 9.48
CA LEU A 50 3.24 9.19 9.81
C LEU A 50 2.54 7.85 9.62
N LEU A 51 1.71 7.42 10.58
CA LEU A 51 0.79 6.31 10.36
C LEU A 51 -0.48 6.84 9.69
N ILE A 52 -0.66 6.55 8.40
CA ILE A 52 -1.80 7.04 7.62
C ILE A 52 -2.82 5.90 7.44
N PRO A 53 -4.10 6.13 7.78
CA PRO A 53 -5.18 5.17 7.54
C PRO A 53 -5.29 4.76 6.07
N LEU A 54 -5.54 3.47 5.81
CA LEU A 54 -5.61 2.97 4.43
C LEU A 54 -6.74 3.63 3.62
N GLU A 55 -7.82 4.07 4.24
CA GLU A 55 -8.90 4.81 3.57
C GLU A 55 -8.48 6.18 3.01
N GLN A 56 -7.40 6.77 3.52
CA GLN A 56 -6.88 8.07 3.07
C GLN A 56 -5.83 7.93 1.96
N LEU A 57 -5.34 6.71 1.71
CA LEU A 57 -4.29 6.46 0.73
C LEU A 57 -4.88 6.18 -0.65
N VAL A 58 -4.27 6.75 -1.68
CA VAL A 58 -4.62 6.57 -3.08
C VAL A 58 -3.46 5.88 -3.78
N ASN A 59 -3.71 4.71 -4.38
CA ASN A 59 -2.72 4.03 -5.20
C ASN A 59 -2.49 4.77 -6.51
N ALA A 60 -1.26 5.17 -6.82
CA ALA A 60 -0.92 5.79 -8.10
C ALA A 60 -0.86 4.78 -9.26
N ARG A 61 -0.54 3.51 -8.96
CA ARG A 61 -0.37 2.47 -9.98
C ARG A 61 -0.53 1.06 -9.41
N MET A 62 -0.87 0.13 -10.29
CA MET A 62 -0.99 -1.29 -10.01
C MET A 62 -0.02 -2.07 -10.92
N ARG A 63 0.78 -2.97 -10.33
CA ARG A 63 1.73 -3.84 -11.05
C ARG A 63 1.65 -5.24 -10.46
N GLU A 64 0.97 -6.15 -11.14
CA GLU A 64 0.63 -7.49 -10.63
C GLU A 64 1.84 -8.26 -10.09
N ARG A 65 2.87 -8.42 -10.92
CA ARG A 65 4.14 -9.07 -10.52
C ARG A 65 4.80 -8.39 -9.33
N GLY A 66 4.67 -7.07 -9.23
CA GLY A 66 5.18 -6.27 -8.12
C GLY A 66 4.46 -6.56 -6.81
N ILE A 67 3.13 -6.74 -6.84
CA ILE A 67 2.31 -7.05 -5.66
C ILE A 67 2.70 -8.42 -5.08
N ILE A 68 2.77 -9.44 -5.94
CA ILE A 68 3.14 -10.81 -5.52
C ILE A 68 4.57 -10.85 -4.98
N SER A 69 5.50 -10.14 -5.63
CA SER A 69 6.89 -10.07 -5.17
C SER A 69 7.03 -9.31 -3.87
N ALA A 70 6.26 -8.24 -3.67
CA ALA A 70 6.21 -7.51 -2.41
C ALA A 70 5.66 -8.39 -1.27
N ASN A 71 4.59 -9.16 -1.50
CA ASN A 71 4.01 -10.08 -0.51
C ASN A 71 5.06 -11.06 0.02
N ARG A 72 5.74 -11.78 -0.89
CA ARG A 72 6.80 -12.75 -0.54
C ARG A 72 7.93 -12.13 0.25
N TYR A 73 8.35 -10.92 -0.14
CA TYR A 73 9.40 -10.22 0.58
C TYR A 73 8.93 -9.77 1.98
N MET A 74 7.70 -9.27 2.11
CA MET A 74 7.15 -8.86 3.40
C MET A 74 7.04 -10.06 4.36
N LEU A 75 6.57 -11.22 3.89
CA LEU A 75 6.59 -12.46 4.67
C LEU A 75 8.00 -12.85 5.12
N ALA A 76 8.99 -12.73 4.23
CA ALA A 76 10.38 -13.01 4.58
C ALA A 76 10.93 -12.01 5.61
N SER A 77 10.56 -10.73 5.51
CA SER A 77 10.95 -9.69 6.46
C SER A 77 10.37 -9.94 7.86
N ALA A 78 9.07 -10.28 7.95
CA ALA A 78 8.43 -10.67 9.21
C ALA A 78 9.08 -11.89 9.89
N ARG A 79 9.71 -12.77 9.11
CA ARG A 79 10.45 -13.94 9.60
C ARG A 79 11.93 -13.65 9.88
N GLY A 80 12.37 -12.39 9.76
CA GLY A 80 13.77 -11.98 9.92
C GLY A 80 14.71 -12.44 8.80
N LYS A 81 14.18 -12.91 7.67
CA LYS A 81 14.95 -13.44 6.52
C LYS A 81 15.26 -12.39 5.45
N LYS A 82 14.65 -11.21 5.55
CA LYS A 82 14.89 -10.04 4.70
C LYS A 82 14.94 -8.80 5.57
N GLU A 83 15.68 -7.79 5.10
CA GLU A 83 15.66 -6.45 5.68
C GLU A 83 14.23 -5.87 5.68
N LYS A 84 14.00 -4.92 6.59
CA LYS A 84 12.74 -4.18 6.63
C LYS A 84 12.78 -3.07 5.59
N ARG A 85 11.60 -2.71 5.09
CA ARG A 85 11.43 -1.69 4.05
C ARG A 85 11.38 -0.30 4.68
N LYS A 86 11.73 0.73 3.92
CA LYS A 86 11.39 2.11 4.32
C LYS A 86 9.86 2.32 4.32
N PRO A 87 9.33 3.28 5.10
CA PRO A 87 7.95 3.74 5.01
C PRO A 87 7.55 4.11 3.58
N LEU A 88 6.26 4.03 3.24
CA LEU A 88 5.75 4.41 1.92
C LEU A 88 5.99 5.91 1.67
N THR A 89 6.26 6.30 0.43
CA THR A 89 6.37 7.73 0.10
C THR A 89 5.05 8.24 -0.44
N VAL A 90 4.55 9.32 0.15
CA VAL A 90 3.25 9.91 -0.19
C VAL A 90 3.34 11.39 -0.53
N HIS A 91 2.42 11.84 -1.37
CA HIS A 91 2.21 13.25 -1.71
C HIS A 91 0.76 13.63 -1.40
N ALA A 92 0.54 14.79 -0.77
CA ALA A 92 -0.80 15.24 -0.44
C ALA A 92 -1.59 15.61 -1.71
N LEU A 93 -2.83 15.12 -1.84
CA LEU A 93 -3.75 15.51 -2.91
C LEU A 93 -4.72 16.63 -2.48
N GLY A 94 -4.68 17.02 -1.20
CA GLY A 94 -5.74 17.81 -0.56
C GLY A 94 -6.90 16.94 -0.08
N ASN A 95 -7.86 17.56 0.62
CA ASN A 95 -9.08 16.90 1.13
C ASN A 95 -8.82 15.67 2.02
N GLY A 96 -7.66 15.63 2.70
CA GLY A 96 -7.27 14.50 3.56
C GLY A 96 -6.82 13.24 2.81
N LEU A 97 -6.62 13.31 1.48
CA LEU A 97 -6.14 12.19 0.67
C LEU A 97 -4.66 12.31 0.34
N TRP A 98 -4.00 11.16 0.23
CA TRP A 98 -2.57 11.03 0.01
C TRP A 98 -2.28 10.08 -1.15
N LEU A 99 -1.62 10.56 -2.19
CA LEU A 99 -1.16 9.73 -3.30
C LEU A 99 0.11 8.98 -2.90
N VAL A 100 0.09 7.65 -3.02
CA VAL A 100 1.28 6.81 -2.84
C VAL A 100 2.15 6.87 -4.09
N VAL A 101 3.25 7.61 -4.03
CA VAL A 101 4.21 7.72 -5.13
C VAL A 101 5.22 6.58 -5.13
N ASP A 102 5.57 6.05 -3.95
CA ASP A 102 6.35 4.82 -3.81
C ASP A 102 5.80 3.87 -2.73
N GLY A 103 5.90 2.56 -2.99
CA GLY A 103 5.34 1.51 -2.13
C GLY A 103 3.91 1.09 -2.48
N ASN A 104 3.44 1.36 -3.71
CA ASN A 104 2.10 0.99 -4.19
C ASN A 104 1.76 -0.50 -4.01
N SER A 105 2.69 -1.40 -4.34
CA SER A 105 2.51 -2.85 -4.15
C SER A 105 2.40 -3.23 -2.67
N THR A 106 3.12 -2.52 -1.79
CA THR A 106 3.04 -2.72 -0.34
C THR A 106 1.68 -2.28 0.20
N LEU A 107 1.16 -1.12 -0.24
CA LEU A 107 -0.19 -0.69 0.13
C LEU A 107 -1.25 -1.72 -0.28
N LEU A 108 -1.17 -2.27 -1.50
CA LEU A 108 -2.13 -3.28 -1.96
C LEU A 108 -2.06 -4.56 -1.12
N ASN A 109 -0.88 -4.94 -0.63
CA ASN A 109 -0.73 -6.05 0.30
C ASN A 109 -1.32 -5.76 1.69
N ALA A 110 -1.13 -4.54 2.20
CA ALA A 110 -1.73 -4.09 3.45
C ALA A 110 -3.27 -4.05 3.35
N ARG A 111 -3.81 -3.55 2.24
CA ARG A 111 -5.25 -3.59 1.93
C ARG A 111 -5.77 -5.01 1.82
N HIS A 112 -5.09 -5.84 1.03
CA HIS A 112 -5.39 -7.26 0.97
C HIS A 112 -5.28 -7.89 2.34
N SER A 113 -4.56 -7.35 3.32
CA SER A 113 -4.45 -7.92 4.66
C SER A 113 -5.35 -7.24 5.70
N ASN A 114 -6.25 -6.35 5.27
CA ASN A 114 -7.15 -5.57 6.14
C ASN A 114 -6.42 -4.75 7.22
N TRP A 115 -5.25 -4.21 6.92
CA TRP A 115 -4.53 -3.36 7.87
C TRP A 115 -5.29 -2.06 8.13
N ARG A 116 -5.05 -1.45 9.29
CA ARG A 116 -5.68 -0.17 9.65
C ARG A 116 -4.92 1.03 9.07
N ALA A 117 -3.59 1.01 9.19
CA ALA A 117 -2.72 2.11 8.76
C ALA A 117 -1.37 1.57 8.28
N VAL A 118 -0.64 2.38 7.51
CA VAL A 118 0.76 2.09 7.12
C VAL A 118 1.66 3.29 7.39
N PRO A 119 2.94 3.06 7.70
CA PRO A 119 3.91 4.13 7.90
C PRO A 119 4.24 4.79 6.57
N CYS A 120 4.24 6.11 6.56
CA CYS A 120 4.47 6.94 5.40
C CYS A 120 5.45 8.08 5.70
N THR A 121 6.20 8.49 4.68
CA THR A 121 6.98 9.73 4.62
C THR A 121 6.38 10.63 3.54
N THR A 122 6.39 11.94 3.76
CA THR A 122 5.77 12.92 2.87
C THR A 122 6.79 13.56 1.94
N VAL A 123 6.39 13.85 0.71
CA VAL A 123 7.18 14.65 -0.24
C VAL A 123 6.36 15.83 -0.79
N ASP A 124 7.03 16.98 -0.95
CA ASP A 124 6.38 18.23 -1.38
C ASP A 124 5.93 18.20 -2.85
N LYS A 125 6.61 17.44 -3.71
CA LYS A 125 6.24 17.23 -5.12
C LYS A 125 6.35 15.76 -5.47
N PRO A 126 5.41 15.19 -6.26
CA PRO A 126 5.58 13.85 -6.79
C PRO A 126 6.81 13.84 -7.71
N PRO A 127 7.64 12.79 -7.69
CA PRO A 127 8.77 12.70 -8.61
C PRO A 127 8.26 12.79 -10.06
N SER A 128 8.87 13.64 -10.89
CA SER A 128 8.47 13.74 -12.29
C SER A 128 8.63 12.39 -12.95
N SER A 129 7.57 11.89 -13.58
CA SER A 129 7.64 10.73 -14.47
C SER A 129 8.69 11.03 -15.56
N ALA A 130 9.89 10.48 -15.41
CA ALA A 130 10.89 10.42 -16.47
C ALA A 130 10.56 9.27 -17.42
#